data_AF-A0A015K7G1-F1
#
_entry.id   AF-A0A015K7G1-F1
#
_cell.length_a   1.000
_cell.length_b   1.000
_cell.length_c   1.000
_cell.angle_alpha   90.00
_cell.angle_beta   90.00
_cell.angle_gamma   90.00
#
_symmetry.space_group_name_H-M   'P 1'
#
loop_
_entity.id
_entity.type
_entity.pdbx_description
1 polymer ?
#
loop_
_entity_poly.entity_id
_entity_poly.type
_entity_poly.pdbx_seq_one_letter_code
_entity_poly.pdbx_strand_id
1 'polypeptide(L)' 'MSAQEMYDNLTERASQEEIEENDIPKVQTIQNWIANYTRTFKASASLRALEEAESSKNT' A
#
# COMPACT_ATOMS: atom_id res chain seq x y z
N MET A 1 4.86 -7.69 -3.55
CA MET A 1 4.49 -6.52 -4.35
C MET A 1 5.49 -5.42 -4.10
N SER A 2 6.45 -5.32 -4.99
CA SER A 2 7.39 -4.22 -5.14
C SER A 2 6.78 -3.13 -6.02
N ALA A 3 7.38 -1.95 -5.99
CA ALA A 3 6.96 -0.85 -6.86
C ALA A 3 7.16 -1.17 -8.35
N GLN A 4 8.18 -1.99 -8.68
CA GLN A 4 8.42 -2.44 -10.06
C GLN A 4 7.32 -3.39 -10.53
N GLU A 5 6.97 -4.41 -9.73
CA GLU A 5 5.90 -5.35 -10.06
C GLU A 5 4.56 -4.64 -10.30
N MET A 6 4.26 -3.60 -9.51
CA MET A 6 3.04 -2.81 -9.71
C MET A 6 3.11 -1.92 -10.95
N TYR A 7 4.27 -1.32 -11.24
CA TYR A 7 4.48 -0.59 -12.48
C TYR A 7 4.26 -1.48 -13.70
N ASP A 8 4.88 -2.67 -13.71
CA ASP A 8 4.78 -3.62 -14.82
C ASP A 8 3.31 -4.04 -15.05
N ASN A 9 2.54 -4.27 -13.97
CA ASN A 9 1.12 -4.62 -14.09
C ASN A 9 0.26 -3.46 -14.61
N LEU A 10 0.58 -2.21 -14.25
CA LEU A 10 -0.09 -1.03 -14.80
C LEU A 10 0.23 -0.84 -16.28
N THR A 11 1.49 -1.07 -16.68
CA THR A 11 1.90 -1.05 -18.09
C THR A 11 1.20 -2.13 -18.91
N GLU A 12 1.06 -3.34 -18.37
CA GLU A 12 0.29 -4.42 -19.01
C GLU A 12 -1.16 -4.00 -19.25
N ARG A 13 -1.82 -3.38 -18.26
CA ARG A 13 -3.20 -2.89 -18.40
C ARG A 13 -3.34 -1.76 -19.41
N ALA A 14 -2.38 -0.84 -19.47
CA ALA A 14 -2.36 0.20 -20.50
C ALA A 14 -2.18 -0.39 -21.90
N SER A 15 -1.36 -1.45 -22.04
CA SER A 15 -1.23 -2.16 -23.32
C SER A 15 -2.52 -2.86 -23.77
N GLN A 16 -3.42 -3.13 -22.83
CA GLN A 16 -4.75 -3.70 -23.05
C GLN A 16 -5.83 -2.60 -23.18
N GLU A 17 -5.44 -1.32 -23.23
CA GLU A 17 -6.34 -0.16 -23.30
C GLU A 17 -7.32 -0.05 -22.11
N GLU A 18 -7.02 -0.70 -20.98
CA GLU A 18 -7.83 -0.62 -19.76
C GLU A 18 -7.65 0.72 -19.03
N ILE A 19 -6.46 1.32 -19.19
CA ILE A 19 -6.08 2.61 -18.61
C ILE A 19 -5.22 3.39 -19.61
N GLU A 20 -5.16 4.71 -19.45
CA GLU A 20 -4.28 5.55 -20.24
C GLU A 20 -2.81 5.39 -19.78
N GLU A 21 -1.87 5.32 -20.72
CA GLU A 21 -0.44 5.24 -20.39
C GLU A 21 0.02 6.46 -19.57
N ASN A 22 -0.58 7.62 -19.82
CA ASN A 22 -0.31 8.87 -19.10
C ASN A 22 -0.74 8.83 -17.62
N ASP A 23 -1.62 7.89 -17.27
CA ASP A 23 -2.07 7.70 -15.89
C ASP A 23 -1.10 6.81 -15.09
N ILE A 24 -0.10 6.19 -15.74
CA ILE A 24 0.88 5.35 -15.05
C ILE A 24 1.90 6.24 -14.31
N PRO A 25 1.92 6.21 -12.97
CA PRO A 25 2.89 6.97 -12.20
C PRO A 25 4.29 6.31 -12.27
N LYS A 26 5.33 7.12 -12.06
CA LYS A 26 6.71 6.61 -11.96
C LYS A 26 6.84 5.62 -10.80
N VAL A 27 7.75 4.64 -10.94
CA VAL A 27 8.08 3.64 -9.92
C VAL A 27 8.33 4.27 -8.54
N GLN A 28 9.03 5.40 -8.47
CA GLN A 28 9.27 6.10 -7.18
C GLN A 28 7.99 6.58 -6.51
N THR A 29 7.00 7.04 -7.28
CA THR A 29 5.69 7.46 -6.77
C THR A 29 4.92 6.25 -6.22
N ILE A 30 4.93 5.13 -6.96
CA ILE A 30 4.34 3.87 -6.53
C ILE A 30 4.98 3.40 -5.22
N GLN A 31 6.31 3.44 -5.12
CA GLN A 31 7.04 3.10 -3.92
C GLN A 31 6.61 3.97 -2.73
N ASN A 32 6.43 5.27 -2.95
CA ASN A 32 5.97 6.19 -1.90
C ASN A 32 4.55 5.85 -1.43
N TRP A 33 3.65 5.48 -2.34
CA TRP A 33 2.30 5.04 -1.99
C TRP A 33 2.31 3.75 -1.18
N ILE A 34 3.08 2.74 -1.61
CA ILE A 34 3.24 1.47 -0.87
C ILE A 34 3.79 1.74 0.53
N ALA A 35 4.83 2.58 0.64
CA ALA A 35 5.44 2.92 1.91
C ALA A 35 4.47 3.64 2.85
N ASN A 36 3.70 4.60 2.32
CA ASN A 36 2.70 5.34 3.09
C ASN A 36 1.58 4.41 3.59
N TYR A 37 1.04 3.57 2.72
CA TYR A 37 0.01 2.59 3.09
C TYR A 37 0.51 1.62 4.16
N THR A 38 1.72 1.07 3.98
CA THR A 38 2.35 0.16 4.93
C THR A 38 2.55 0.81 6.30
N ARG A 39 2.96 2.08 6.33
CA ARG A 39 3.13 2.85 7.57
C ARG A 39 1.79 2.99 8.31
N THR A 40 0.74 3.40 7.60
CA THR A 40 -0.60 3.56 8.17
C THR A 40 -1.12 2.24 8.72
N PHE A 41 -1.02 1.16 7.93
CA PHE A 41 -1.44 -0.17 8.37
C PHE A 41 -0.72 -0.62 9.64
N LYS A 42 0.62 -0.47 9.69
CA LYS A 42 1.42 -0.82 10.88
C LYS A 42 1.04 0.02 12.09
N ALA A 43 0.82 1.32 11.92
CA ALA A 43 0.40 2.19 13.02
C ALA A 43 -0.96 1.76 13.59
N SER A 44 -1.94 1.50 12.73
CA SER A 44 -3.27 1.01 13.15
C SER A 44 -3.20 -0.35 13.84
N ALA A 45 -2.40 -1.28 13.33
CA ALA A 45 -2.20 -2.59 13.96
C ALA A 45 -1.57 -2.46 15.35
N SER A 46 -0.56 -1.60 15.52
CA SER A 46 0.06 -1.34 16.82
C SER A 46 -0.93 -0.73 17.81
N LEU A 47 -1.76 0.24 17.39
CA LEU A 47 -2.77 0.84 18.26
C LEU A 47 -3.79 -0.20 18.75
N ARG A 48 -4.27 -1.07 17.86
CA ARG A 48 -5.19 -2.16 18.24
C ARG A 48 -4.55 -3.14 19.22
N ALA A 49 -3.30 -3.51 19.01
CA ALA A 49 -2.59 -4.41 19.92
C ALA A 49 -2.42 -3.80 21.32
N LEU A 50 -2.25 -2.47 21.42
CA LEU A 50 -2.19 -1.78 22.71
C LEU A 50 -3.56 -1.79 23.40
N GLU A 51 -4.64 -1.48 22.67
CA GLU A 51 -6.01 -1.51 23.20
C GLU A 51 -6.41 -2.91 23.70
N GLU A 52 -6.09 -3.96 22.94
CA GLU A 52 -6.32 -5.35 23.33
C GLU A 52 -5.53 -5.74 24.59
N ALA A 53 -4.28 -5.28 24.71
CA ALA A 53 -3.44 -5.52 25.88
C ALA A 53 -3.90 -4.76 27.13
N GLU A 54 -4.48 -3.57 26.98
CA GLU A 54 -5.08 -2.79 28.07
C GLU A 54 -6.41 -3.39 28.52
N SER A 55 -7.26 -3.80 27.58
CA SER A 55 -8.55 -4.46 27.88
C SER A 55 -8.35 -5.77 28.65
N SER A 56 -7.33 -6.56 28.27
CA SER A 56 -7.01 -7.84 28.93
C SER A 56 -6.46 -7.69 30.35
N LYS A 57 -6.00 -6.50 30.75
CA LYS A 57 -5.52 -6.24 32.13
C LYS A 57 -6.64 -5.83 33.09
N ASN A 58 -7.81 -5.44 32.57
CA ASN A 58 -8.95 -4.96 33.35
C ASN A 58 -10.04 -6.02 33.58
N THR A 59 -9.78 -7.28 33.21
CA THR A 59 -10.61 -8.47 33.46
C THR A 59 -9.82 -9.48 34.28
#